data_AF-A0A537JX39-F1
#
_entry.id   AF-A0A537JX39-F1
#
_cell.length_a   1.000
_cell.length_b   1.000
_cell.length_c   1.000
_cell.angle_alpha   90.00
_cell.angle_beta   90.00
_cell.angle_gamma   90.00
#
_symmetry.space_group_name_H-M   'P 1'
#
loop_
_entity.id
_entity.type
_entity.pdbx_description
1 polymer ?
#
loop_
_entity_poly.entity_id
_entity_poly.type
_entity_poly.pdbx_seq_one_letter_code
_entity_poly.pdbx_strand_id
1 'polypeptide(L)' 'MFHVQAGAFRIRANADDLVRQLHASHYPAVIINRGPYLLVWVGPVVDRTSAERLMKSLQVDGFDTALSPAP' A
#
# COMPACT_ATOMS: atom_id res chain seq x y z
N MET A 1 10.00 -4.29 10.32
CA MET A 1 9.42 -4.54 8.98
C MET A 1 8.92 -3.21 8.43
N PHE A 2 9.08 -2.97 7.12
CA PHE A 2 8.59 -1.76 6.47
C PHE A 2 7.44 -2.14 5.54
N HIS A 3 6.49 -1.25 5.34
CA HIS A 3 5.44 -1.45 4.33
C HIS A 3 5.38 -0.22 3.42
N VAL A 4 4.97 -0.45 2.17
CA VAL A 4 4.63 0.64 1.27
C VAL A 4 3.14 0.89 1.40
N GLN A 5 2.77 2.05 1.93
CA GLN A 5 1.38 2.48 2.01
C GLN A 5 1.02 3.21 0.73
N ALA A 6 0.00 2.71 0.02
CA ALA A 6 -0.53 3.31 -1.19
C ALA A 6 -1.78 4.17 -0.93
N GLY A 7 -2.35 4.12 0.27
CA GLY A 7 -3.48 4.98 0.63
C GLY A 7 -3.95 4.82 2.06
N ALA A 8 -4.77 5.77 2.50
CA ALA A 8 -5.44 5.77 3.79
C ALA A 8 -6.86 6.32 3.61
N PHE A 9 -7.88 5.51 3.88
CA PHE A 9 -9.28 5.83 3.59
C PHE A 9 -10.15 5.69 4.84
N ARG A 10 -11.25 6.44 4.90
CA ARG A 10 -12.29 6.24 5.93
C ARG A 10 -13.45 5.38 5.42
N ILE A 11 -13.58 5.26 4.10
CA ILE A 11 -14.66 4.54 3.43
C ILE A 11 -14.08 3.23 2.90
N ARG A 12 -14.72 2.10 3.24
CA ARG A 12 -14.25 0.77 2.87
C ARG A 12 -14.21 0.55 1.37
N ALA A 13 -15.25 0.99 0.65
CA ALA A 13 -15.32 0.89 -0.80
C ALA A 13 -14.09 1.54 -1.48
N ASN A 14 -13.65 2.72 -1.04
CA ASN A 14 -12.48 3.39 -1.62
C ASN A 14 -11.18 2.60 -1.40
N ALA A 15 -11.03 1.98 -0.21
CA ALA A 15 -9.88 1.13 0.06
C ALA A 15 -9.91 -0.15 -0.80
N ASP A 16 -11.08 -0.77 -0.93
CA ASP A 16 -11.26 -1.96 -1.78
C ASP A 16 -11.01 -1.63 -3.26
N ASP A 17 -11.42 -0.45 -3.74
CA ASP A 17 -11.15 0.04 -5.09
C ASP A 17 -9.65 0.17 -5.37
N LEU A 18 -8.90 0.75 -4.43
CA LEU A 18 -7.45 0.85 -4.58
C LEU A 18 -6.78 -0.53 -4.56
N VAL A 19 -7.22 -1.44 -3.68
CA VAL A 19 -6.70 -2.81 -3.66
C VAL A 19 -6.95 -3.52 -4.99
N ARG A 20 -8.15 -3.37 -5.58
CA ARG A 20 -8.46 -3.93 -6.89
C ARG A 20 -7.55 -3.39 -7.98
N GLN A 21 -7.29 -2.09 -8.00
CA GLN A 21 -6.38 -1.45 -8.96
C GLN A 21 -4.94 -1.95 -8.82
N LEU A 22 -4.45 -2.07 -7.58
CA LEU A 22 -3.12 -2.59 -7.28
C LEU A 22 -2.99 -4.05 -7.70
N HIS A 23 -3.98 -4.90 -7.38
CA HIS A 23 -3.98 -6.31 -7.79
C HIS A 23 -4.04 -6.46 -9.31
N ALA A 24 -4.84 -5.64 -10.00
CA ALA A 24 -4.89 -5.61 -11.47
C ALA A 24 -3.55 -5.19 -12.08
N SER A 25 -2.75 -4.41 -11.35
CA SER A 25 -1.39 -4.01 -11.72
C SER A 25 -0.33 -4.98 -11.18
N HIS A 26 -0.73 -6.20 -10.77
CA HIS A 26 0.14 -7.25 -10.23
C HIS A 26 0.84 -6.93 -8.90
N TYR A 27 0.34 -5.93 -8.17
CA TYR A 27 0.82 -5.58 -6.83
C TYR A 27 -0.07 -6.22 -5.75
N PRO A 28 0.44 -7.20 -4.98
CA PRO A 28 -0.33 -7.77 -3.88
C PRO A 28 -0.51 -6.70 -2.79
N ALA A 29 -1.77 -6.36 -2.49
CA ALA A 29 -2.12 -5.36 -1.50
C ALA A 29 -3.13 -5.87 -0.47
N VAL A 30 -3.06 -5.32 0.75
CA VAL A 30 -3.92 -5.67 1.89
C VAL A 30 -4.46 -4.41 2.57
N ILE A 31 -5.63 -4.52 3.20
CA ILE A 31 -6.23 -3.44 3.99
C ILE A 31 -5.98 -3.70 5.47
N ILE A 32 -5.38 -2.72 6.13
CA ILE A 32 -5.11 -2.73 7.57
C ILE A 32 -6.00 -1.70 8.26
N ASN A 33 -6.73 -2.14 9.28
CA ASN A 33 -7.54 -1.25 10.11
C ASN A 33 -6.63 -0.54 11.12
N ARG A 34 -6.63 0.80 11.11
CA ARG A 34 -5.82 1.62 12.01
C ARG A 34 -6.67 2.77 12.57
N GLY A 35 -7.39 2.46 13.63
CA GLY A 35 -8.36 3.38 14.23
C GLY A 35 -9.49 3.72 13.24
N PRO A 36 -9.76 5.00 12.93
CA PRO A 36 -10.82 5.38 11.99
C PRO A 36 -10.42 5.25 10.51
N TYR A 37 -9.20 4.80 10.22
CA TYR A 37 -8.67 4.68 8.86
C TYR A 37 -8.42 3.23 8.45
N LEU A 38 -8.54 3.01 7.14
CA LEU A 38 -8.25 1.80 6.39
C LEU A 38 -7.02 2.08 5.54
N LEU A 39 -5.87 1.56 5.96
CA LEU A 39 -4.62 1.74 5.25
C LEU A 39 -4.49 0.65 4.18
N VAL A 40 -4.10 1.02 2.97
CA VAL A 40 -3.81 0.07 1.89
C VAL A 40 -2.29 -0.10 1.83
N TRP A 41 -1.82 -1.30 2.16
CA TRP A 41 -0.41 -1.65 2.16
C TRP A 41 -0.09 -2.61 1.03
N VAL A 42 1.05 -2.42 0.38
CA VAL A 42 1.52 -3.23 -0.74
C VAL A 42 2.69 -4.11 -0.32
N GLY A 43 2.57 -5.39 -0.67
CA GLY A 43 3.56 -6.43 -0.49
C GLY A 43 3.76 -6.91 0.95
N PRO A 44 4.29 -8.13 1.13
CA PRO A 44 5.06 -8.45 2.32
C PRO A 44 6.46 -7.85 2.15
N VAL A 45 6.76 -6.73 2.80
CA VAL A 45 8.08 -6.08 2.67
C VAL A 45 8.90 -6.28 3.92
N VAL A 46 10.07 -6.90 3.76
CA VAL A 46 10.86 -7.44 4.87
C VAL A 46 11.93 -6.43 5.31
N ASP A 47 12.51 -5.69 4.34
CA ASP A 47 13.57 -4.72 4.54
C ASP A 47 13.29 -3.37 3.83
N ARG A 48 13.99 -2.33 4.28
CA ARG A 48 13.80 -0.96 3.79
C ARG A 48 14.17 -0.79 2.31
N THR A 49 15.24 -1.43 1.85
CA THR A 49 15.71 -1.29 0.45
C THR A 49 14.68 -1.88 -0.52
N SER A 50 14.10 -3.04 -0.19
CA SER A 50 13.02 -3.63 -0.97
C SER A 50 11.76 -2.76 -0.97
N ALA A 51 11.42 -2.12 0.15
CA ALA A 51 10.30 -1.19 0.24
C ALA A 51 10.51 0.08 -0.60
N GLU A 52 11.73 0.63 -0.61
CA GLU A 52 12.07 1.79 -1.46
C GLU A 52 11.98 1.45 -2.95
N ARG A 53 12.39 0.24 -3.36
CA ARG A 53 12.24 -0.22 -4.75
C ARG A 53 10.77 -0.39 -5.14
N LEU A 54 9.99 -1.05 -4.30
CA LEU A 54 8.55 -1.23 -4.52
C LEU A 54 7.82 0.11 -4.61
N MET A 55 8.15 1.05 -3.71
CA MET A 55 7.60 2.41 -3.73
C MET A 55 7.91 3.11 -5.06
N LYS A 56 9.14 3.02 -5.56
CA LYS A 56 9.51 3.59 -6.87
C LYS A 56 8.75 2.95 -8.03
N SER A 57 8.60 1.64 -8.04
CA SER A 57 7.82 0.94 -9.07
C SER A 57 6.37 1.39 -9.08
N LEU A 58 5.74 1.47 -7.90
CA LEU A 58 4.37 1.97 -7.76
C LEU A 58 4.22 3.43 -8.21
N GLN A 59 5.19 4.29 -7.91
CA GLN A 59 5.19 5.69 -8.37
C GLN A 59 5.32 5.81 -9.89
N VAL A 60 6.15 4.98 -10.52
CA VAL A 60 6.27 4.92 -11.98
C VAL A 60 4.94 4.48 -12.61
N ASP A 61 4.24 3.55 -11.97
CA ASP A 61 2.92 3.08 -12.40
C ASP A 61 1.77 4.04 -12.03
N GLY A 62 2.09 5.20 -11.45
CA GLY A 62 1.16 6.29 -11.19
C GLY A 62 0.47 6.25 -9.82
N PHE A 63 0.87 5.37 -8.92
CA PHE A 63 0.33 5.30 -7.56
C PHE A 63 1.06 6.27 -6.62
N ASP A 64 0.30 7.06 -5.86
CA ASP A 64 0.85 7.84 -4.76
C ASP A 64 1.16 6.92 -3.57
N THR A 65 2.40 6.96 -3.08
CA THR A 65 2.88 5.99 -2.07
C THR A 65 3.83 6.63 -1.07
N ALA A 66 3.78 6.13 0.16
CA ALA A 66 4.66 6.52 1.26
C ALA A 66 5.17 5.29 2.02
N LEU A 67 6.38 5.40 2.57
CA LEU A 67 6.92 4.40 3.50
C LEU A 67 6.23 4.53 4.86
N SER A 68 5.68 3.43 5.35
CA SER A 68 5.05 3.35 6.66
C SER A 68 5.75 2.28 7.50
N PRO A 69 6.14 2.57 8.76
CA PRO A 69 6.61 1.54 9.67
C PRO A 69 5.48 0.55 9.97
N ALA A 70 5.81 -0.74 10.06
CA ALA A 70 4.86 -1.73 10.56
C ALA A 70 4.38 -1.36 11.98
N PRO A 71 3.16 -1.75 12.38
CA PRO A 71 2.62 -1.44 13.71
C PRO A 71 3.37 -2.21 14.80
#